data_AF-A0A5J6P516-F1
#
_entry.id   AF-A0A5J6P516-F1
#
_cell.length_a   1.000
_cell.length_b   1.000
_cell.length_c   1.000
_cell.angle_alpha   90.00
_cell.angle_beta   90.00
_cell.angle_gamma   90.00
#
_symmetry.space_group_name_H-M   'P 1'
#
loop_
_entity.id
_entity.type
_entity.pdbx_description
1 polymer ?
#
loop_
_entity_poly.entity_id
_entity_poly.type
_entity_poly.pdbx_seq_one_letter_code
_entity_poly.pdbx_strand_id
1 'polypeptide(L)'
;MIHLLHLVIGTALAFAAFSIDKKSEAIKAKILATRIGWLLVFITATASIIQHSNYPAGTEPIGNYLLINGNIPWLELFLSLSVLIAVSFASIKDHTTLTFKAILYFAALVNISFSINHWIAPALGCALATIYAVAFYQRIGKSQTAIFSIYQLSGLAILLLGVFLFEATEFQQFGMGLIVLAMAIRQGLFPFSSAHIHFLNNAPFGFGFLYGCLHLGLLGFLTTRSIDWSHTGLTLLAASACITCLGAALIGLNQKDGKRSVNYLMLSQSGFMTFAWAINHGQLTSDLLMMWYSTAIALIGFAGILHCLAARRGTLSLASPNGNYAHTPKMATFSLLMGLASVGFPLTLGFSAVEEIFLHSFANSPWLTTIVVLAVSINSINVMRLFFMLFTGRRKNLYEPDLTSHENWAATLNILVLFAGALVPYSLIATLN
;
A
#
# COMPACT_ATOMS: atom_id res chain seq x y z
N MET A 1 15.07 14.50 16.71
CA MET A 1 16.26 13.89 16.08
C MET A 1 15.92 13.57 14.62
N ILE A 2 16.78 13.86 13.64
CA ILE A 2 16.48 13.57 12.22
C ILE A 2 16.94 12.15 11.90
N HIS A 3 16.06 11.32 11.31
CA HIS A 3 16.43 10.03 10.75
C HIS A 3 17.14 10.25 9.41
N LEU A 4 18.46 10.34 9.48
CA LEU A 4 19.32 10.72 8.37
C LEU A 4 19.12 9.84 7.13
N LEU A 5 18.82 8.55 7.32
CA LEU A 5 18.68 7.60 6.23
C LEU A 5 17.41 7.85 5.40
N HIS A 6 16.24 8.00 6.02
CA HIS A 6 15.03 8.49 5.37
C HIS A 6 15.24 9.82 4.60
N LEU A 7 15.99 10.77 5.19
CA LEU A 7 16.30 12.04 4.52
C LEU A 7 17.20 11.85 3.30
N VAL A 8 18.26 11.03 3.41
CA VAL A 8 19.19 10.72 2.32
C VAL A 8 18.47 9.99 1.18
N ILE A 9 17.63 9.01 1.50
CA ILE A 9 16.84 8.27 0.50
C ILE A 9 15.86 9.21 -0.21
N GLY A 10 15.13 10.01 0.57
CA GLY A 10 14.16 10.97 0.05
C GLY A 10 14.80 12.01 -0.87
N THR A 11 15.95 12.57 -0.47
CA THR A 11 16.70 13.54 -1.29
C THR A 11 17.28 12.88 -2.56
N ALA A 12 17.80 11.66 -2.47
CA ALA A 12 18.27 10.90 -3.63
C ALA A 12 17.14 10.62 -4.64
N LEU A 13 15.96 10.23 -4.16
CA LEU A 13 14.76 10.02 -4.98
C LEU A 13 14.28 11.33 -5.66
N ALA A 14 14.32 12.45 -4.93
CA ALA A 14 13.96 13.75 -5.48
C ALA A 14 14.95 14.20 -6.58
N PHE A 15 16.25 14.02 -6.33
CA PHE A 15 17.30 14.32 -7.31
C PHE A 15 17.19 13.42 -8.55
N ALA A 16 16.92 12.13 -8.35
CA ALA A 16 16.64 11.19 -9.42
C ALA A 16 15.47 11.65 -10.30
N ALA A 17 14.35 12.04 -9.69
CA ALA A 17 13.18 12.55 -10.40
C ALA A 17 13.50 13.83 -11.20
N PHE A 18 14.37 14.69 -10.67
CA PHE A 18 14.84 15.90 -11.35
C PHE A 18 15.76 15.59 -12.54
N SER A 19 16.65 14.61 -12.38
CA SER A 19 17.65 14.22 -13.40
C SER A 19 17.05 13.61 -14.66
N ILE A 20 15.83 13.04 -14.57
CA ILE A 20 15.09 12.57 -15.74
C ILE A 20 14.74 13.82 -16.58
N ASP A 21 15.22 13.97 -17.81
CA ASP A 21 14.80 15.10 -18.67
C ASP A 21 13.34 14.92 -19.12
N LYS A 22 12.57 16.01 -19.25
CA LYS A 22 11.22 15.98 -19.88
C LYS A 22 11.29 15.47 -21.33
N LYS A 23 12.39 15.68 -22.05
CA LYS A 23 12.61 15.17 -23.41
C LYS A 23 13.20 13.74 -23.45
N SER A 24 13.49 13.14 -22.29
CA SER A 24 14.02 11.78 -22.23
C SER A 24 12.96 10.78 -22.67
N GLU A 25 13.35 9.85 -23.54
CA GLU A 25 12.54 8.70 -23.94
C GLU A 25 12.06 7.93 -22.72
N ALA A 26 10.78 7.53 -22.70
CA ALA A 26 10.15 6.83 -21.58
C ALA A 26 10.90 5.53 -21.19
N ILE A 27 11.56 4.89 -22.16
CA ILE A 27 12.44 3.74 -21.95
C ILE A 27 13.63 4.10 -21.06
N LYS A 28 14.33 5.20 -21.36
CA LYS A 28 15.50 5.65 -20.58
C LYS A 28 15.08 6.03 -19.16
N ALA A 29 13.93 6.71 -19.03
CA ALA A 29 13.35 7.05 -17.74
C ALA A 29 13.03 5.79 -16.90
N LYS A 30 12.40 4.78 -17.51
CA LYS A 30 12.11 3.50 -16.85
C LYS A 30 13.39 2.80 -16.37
N ILE A 31 14.41 2.70 -17.23
CA ILE A 31 15.68 2.05 -16.87
C ILE A 31 16.36 2.77 -15.71
N LEU A 32 16.45 4.10 -15.76
CA LEU A 32 17.04 4.89 -14.69
C LEU A 32 16.28 4.71 -13.37
N ALA A 33 14.96 4.85 -13.39
CA ALA A 33 14.13 4.70 -12.21
C ALA A 33 14.22 3.27 -11.62
N THR A 34 14.29 2.24 -12.46
CA THR A 34 14.44 0.84 -12.02
C THR A 34 15.80 0.61 -11.36
N ARG A 35 16.90 1.13 -11.94
CA ARG A 35 18.24 1.04 -11.34
C ARG A 35 18.31 1.71 -9.98
N ILE A 36 17.67 2.87 -9.85
CA ILE A 36 17.59 3.61 -8.59
C ILE A 36 16.78 2.81 -7.56
N GLY A 37 15.66 2.21 -7.97
CA GLY A 37 14.90 1.29 -7.11
C GLY A 37 15.76 0.15 -6.56
N TRP A 38 16.56 -0.51 -7.41
CA TRP A 38 17.47 -1.58 -6.97
C TRP A 38 18.54 -1.09 -5.99
N LEU A 39 19.16 0.06 -6.29
CA LEU A 39 20.17 0.66 -5.43
C LEU A 39 19.60 1.02 -4.06
N LEU A 40 18.39 1.59 -4.01
CA LEU A 40 17.71 1.92 -2.75
C LEU A 40 17.37 0.68 -1.94
N VAL A 41 16.86 -0.38 -2.57
CA VAL A 41 16.59 -1.65 -1.88
C VAL A 41 17.89 -2.23 -1.31
N PHE A 42 19.00 -2.19 -2.06
CA PHE A 42 20.28 -2.70 -1.56
C PHE A 42 20.82 -1.89 -0.37
N ILE A 43 20.76 -0.56 -0.44
CA ILE A 43 21.21 0.33 0.65
C ILE A 43 20.33 0.15 1.88
N THR A 44 19.01 0.10 1.70
CA THR A 44 18.08 -0.04 2.83
C THR A 44 18.12 -1.43 3.44
N ALA A 45 18.28 -2.49 2.64
CA ALA A 45 18.47 -3.83 3.16
C ALA A 45 19.75 -3.94 4.00
N THR A 46 20.87 -3.43 3.50
CA THR A 46 22.14 -3.43 4.26
C THR A 46 22.03 -2.60 5.53
N ALA A 47 21.44 -1.41 5.46
CA ALA A 47 21.22 -0.57 6.63
C ALA A 47 20.30 -1.21 7.67
N SER A 48 19.20 -1.84 7.24
CA SER A 48 18.28 -2.52 8.16
C SER A 48 18.92 -3.75 8.81
N ILE A 49 19.74 -4.53 8.08
CA ILE A 49 20.50 -5.64 8.65
C ILE A 49 21.51 -5.14 9.71
N ILE A 50 22.25 -4.07 9.39
CA ILE A 50 23.22 -3.47 10.32
C ILE A 50 22.52 -2.94 11.57
N GLN A 51 21.41 -2.21 11.42
CA GLN A 51 20.62 -1.73 12.55
C GLN A 51 20.14 -2.87 13.43
N HIS A 52 19.64 -3.97 12.83
CA HIS A 52 19.20 -5.13 13.59
C HIS A 52 20.34 -5.84 14.32
N SER A 53 21.52 -5.98 13.70
CA SER A 53 22.68 -6.63 14.32
C SER A 53 23.24 -5.89 15.55
N ASN A 54 23.04 -4.57 15.61
CA ASN A 54 23.53 -3.73 16.70
C ASN A 54 22.57 -3.66 17.91
N TYR A 55 21.34 -4.16 17.78
CA TYR A 55 20.31 -4.13 18.83
C TYR A 55 19.61 -5.49 18.94
N PRO A 56 20.22 -6.49 19.60
CA PRO A 56 19.54 -7.75 19.88
C PRO A 56 18.35 -7.52 20.83
N ALA A 57 17.24 -8.21 20.54
CA ALA A 57 16.03 -8.21 21.34
C ALA A 57 16.30 -8.40 22.85
N GLY A 58 15.88 -7.45 23.69
CA GLY A 58 15.74 -7.69 25.14
C GLY A 58 16.16 -6.60 26.15
N THR A 59 16.45 -5.34 25.78
CA THR A 59 17.03 -4.37 26.74
C THR A 59 16.15 -3.21 27.22
N GLU A 60 14.91 -3.03 26.77
CA GLU A 60 14.01 -1.98 27.29
C GLU A 60 12.59 -2.49 27.53
N PRO A 61 11.73 -1.87 28.39
CA PRO A 61 10.42 -2.40 28.78
C PRO A 61 9.23 -1.85 27.96
N ILE A 62 8.41 -2.77 27.45
CA ILE A 62 6.91 -2.89 27.36
C ILE A 62 6.07 -1.63 27.02
N GLY A 63 6.62 -0.62 26.35
CA GLY A 63 5.79 0.50 25.85
C GLY A 63 6.30 1.24 24.61
N ASN A 64 7.57 1.04 24.23
CA ASN A 64 8.25 1.82 23.20
C ASN A 64 8.77 0.99 22.00
N TYR A 65 8.39 -0.29 21.88
CA TYR A 65 9.03 -1.21 20.93
C TYR A 65 8.76 -0.97 19.44
N LEU A 66 7.80 -0.09 19.07
CA LEU A 66 7.65 0.32 17.67
C LEU A 66 8.69 1.35 17.20
N LEU A 67 9.50 1.88 18.11
CA LEU A 67 10.48 2.90 17.86
C LEU A 67 11.85 2.42 18.36
N ILE A 68 12.55 1.59 17.59
CA ILE A 68 13.97 1.37 17.85
C ILE A 68 14.66 2.72 17.56
N ASN A 69 15.05 3.46 18.60
CA ASN A 69 15.59 4.83 18.50
C ASN A 69 14.68 5.84 17.74
N GLY A 70 13.35 5.68 17.78
CA GLY A 70 12.43 6.54 17.02
C GLY A 70 12.13 6.06 15.59
N ASN A 71 12.68 4.90 15.16
CA ASN A 71 12.46 4.34 13.82
C ASN A 71 11.53 3.14 13.84
N ILE A 72 10.62 3.08 12.86
CA ILE A 72 9.83 1.87 12.59
C ILE A 72 10.72 0.83 11.90
N PRO A 73 10.83 -0.39 12.45
CA PRO A 73 11.66 -1.44 11.86
C PRO A 73 11.31 -1.70 10.40
N TRP A 74 12.32 -1.82 9.54
CA TRP A 74 12.21 -2.22 8.13
C TRP A 74 11.37 -1.29 7.23
N LEU A 75 10.88 -0.16 7.73
CA LEU A 75 10.02 0.77 6.98
C LEU A 75 10.72 1.30 5.71
N GLU A 76 12.00 1.67 5.81
CA GLU A 76 12.80 2.18 4.69
C GLU A 76 12.95 1.14 3.57
N LEU A 77 13.19 -0.12 3.95
CA LEU A 77 13.28 -1.24 3.03
C LEU A 77 11.93 -1.48 2.36
N PHE A 78 10.84 -1.48 3.13
CA PHE A 78 9.47 -1.62 2.61
C PHE A 78 9.11 -0.52 1.59
N LEU A 79 9.42 0.74 1.91
CA LEU A 79 9.19 1.87 1.01
C LEU A 79 9.99 1.72 -0.28
N SER A 80 11.27 1.35 -0.17
CA SER A 80 12.15 1.15 -1.32
C SER A 80 11.71 -0.01 -2.21
N LEU A 81 11.28 -1.12 -1.61
CA LEU A 81 10.70 -2.27 -2.32
C LEU A 81 9.43 -1.86 -3.08
N SER A 82 8.52 -1.14 -2.43
CA SER A 82 7.28 -0.66 -3.04
C SER A 82 7.55 0.20 -4.27
N VAL A 83 8.56 1.09 -4.21
CA VAL A 83 8.99 1.91 -5.35
C VAL A 83 9.57 1.07 -6.48
N LEU A 84 10.46 0.12 -6.15
CA LEU A 84 11.05 -0.77 -7.14
C LEU A 84 9.97 -1.55 -7.89
N ILE A 85 8.99 -2.11 -7.18
CA ILE A 85 7.87 -2.87 -7.75
C ILE A 85 7.03 -1.97 -8.66
N ALA A 86 6.65 -0.78 -8.16
CA ALA A 86 5.83 0.18 -8.91
C ALA A 86 6.48 0.62 -10.24
N VAL A 87 7.78 0.89 -10.22
CA VAL A 87 8.54 1.31 -11.42
C VAL A 87 8.81 0.13 -12.37
N SER A 88 9.13 -1.06 -11.84
CA SER A 88 9.48 -2.22 -12.66
C SER A 88 8.29 -2.69 -13.51
N PHE A 89 7.10 -2.74 -12.92
CA PHE A 89 5.87 -3.18 -13.58
C PHE A 89 5.14 -2.07 -14.36
N ALA A 90 5.56 -0.81 -14.24
CA ALA A 90 5.03 0.28 -15.08
C ALA A 90 5.37 0.04 -16.55
N SER A 91 4.34 -0.08 -17.40
CA SER A 91 4.49 -0.34 -18.84
C SER A 91 4.79 0.95 -19.61
N ILE A 92 5.76 0.92 -20.51
CA ILE A 92 6.10 2.09 -21.36
C ILE A 92 4.93 2.48 -22.29
N LYS A 93 4.02 1.54 -22.58
CA LYS A 93 2.85 1.77 -23.44
C LYS A 93 1.85 2.74 -22.82
N ASP A 94 1.70 2.69 -21.50
CA ASP A 94 0.70 3.47 -20.75
C ASP A 94 1.34 4.58 -19.90
N HIS A 95 2.67 4.57 -19.74
CA HIS A 95 3.41 5.46 -18.85
C HIS A 95 4.37 6.37 -19.60
N THR A 96 4.28 7.66 -19.30
CA THR A 96 5.18 8.69 -19.81
C THR A 96 6.33 8.96 -18.85
N THR A 97 7.35 9.68 -19.32
CA THR A 97 8.44 10.21 -18.49
C THR A 97 7.94 10.99 -17.28
N LEU A 98 6.82 11.73 -17.43
CA LEU A 98 6.17 12.44 -16.33
C LEU A 98 5.68 11.48 -15.23
N THR A 99 5.22 10.29 -15.60
CA THR A 99 4.69 9.30 -14.65
C THR A 99 5.80 8.68 -13.80
N PHE A 100 6.94 8.34 -14.41
CA PHE A 100 8.10 7.84 -13.67
C PHE A 100 8.65 8.88 -12.70
N LYS A 101 8.74 10.14 -13.14
CA LYS A 101 9.08 11.27 -12.25
C LYS A 101 8.12 11.35 -11.08
N ALA A 102 6.83 11.19 -11.33
CA ALA A 102 5.82 11.30 -10.29
C ALA A 102 5.88 10.18 -9.26
N ILE A 103 6.15 8.95 -9.69
CA ILE A 103 6.38 7.82 -8.80
C ILE A 103 7.57 8.10 -7.87
N LEU A 104 8.71 8.52 -8.42
CA LEU A 104 9.92 8.79 -7.64
C LEU A 104 9.75 9.98 -6.69
N TYR A 105 9.13 11.07 -7.16
CA TYR A 105 8.92 12.26 -6.34
C TYR A 105 7.89 12.03 -5.23
N PHE A 106 6.82 11.28 -5.51
CA PHE A 106 5.88 10.86 -4.48
C PHE A 106 6.58 10.05 -3.39
N ALA A 107 7.36 9.05 -3.79
CA ALA A 107 8.13 8.24 -2.84
C ALA A 107 9.17 9.05 -2.05
N ALA A 108 9.78 10.07 -2.68
CA ALA A 108 10.66 11.00 -2.01
C ALA A 108 9.94 11.75 -0.88
N LEU A 109 8.75 12.32 -1.18
CA LEU A 109 7.94 13.02 -0.19
C LEU A 109 7.58 12.11 0.99
N VAL A 110 7.14 10.88 0.71
CA VAL A 110 6.81 9.90 1.76
C VAL A 110 8.04 9.62 2.64
N ASN A 111 9.22 9.36 2.06
CA ASN A 111 10.44 9.10 2.83
C ASN A 111 10.88 10.31 3.67
N ILE A 112 10.88 11.52 3.11
CA ILE A 112 11.24 12.74 3.86
C ILE A 112 10.30 12.96 5.03
N SER A 113 9.02 12.61 4.89
CA SER A 113 8.03 12.76 5.95
C SER A 113 8.34 11.93 7.19
N PHE A 114 8.89 10.72 7.00
CA PHE A 114 9.34 9.85 8.09
C PHE A 114 10.73 10.23 8.64
N SER A 115 11.48 11.10 7.96
CA SER A 115 12.81 11.53 8.42
C SER A 115 12.77 12.45 9.65
N ILE A 116 11.64 13.09 9.91
CA ILE A 116 11.48 14.04 11.01
C ILE A 116 10.82 13.30 12.17
N ASN A 117 11.55 13.11 13.26
CA ASN A 117 11.02 12.53 14.50
C ASN A 117 10.15 13.56 15.24
N HIS A 118 8.99 13.87 14.66
CA HIS A 118 7.96 14.73 15.23
C HIS A 118 6.59 14.22 14.77
N TRP A 119 5.63 14.15 15.68
CA TRP A 119 4.31 13.56 15.40
C TRP A 119 3.51 14.32 14.32
N ILE A 120 3.75 15.62 14.14
CA ILE A 120 3.16 16.45 13.06
C ILE A 120 3.81 16.18 11.70
N ALA A 121 5.06 15.69 11.65
CA ALA A 121 5.76 15.52 10.38
C ALA A 121 5.09 14.57 9.38
N PRO A 122 4.52 13.42 9.79
CA PRO A 122 3.68 12.60 8.91
C PRO A 122 2.40 13.32 8.45
N ALA A 123 1.86 14.26 9.23
CA ALA A 123 0.68 15.04 8.86
C ALA A 123 1.02 16.01 7.71
N LEU A 124 2.15 16.70 7.85
CA LEU A 124 2.71 17.56 6.81
C LEU A 124 3.12 16.74 5.59
N GLY A 125 3.69 15.55 5.81
CA GLY A 125 4.00 14.59 4.77
C GLY A 125 2.80 14.15 3.97
N CYS A 126 1.74 13.76 4.67
CA CYS A 126 0.41 13.50 4.12
C CYS A 126 -0.11 14.68 3.29
N ALA A 127 0.05 15.91 3.81
CA ALA A 127 -0.38 17.13 3.14
C ALA A 127 0.36 17.32 1.81
N LEU A 128 1.69 17.29 1.85
CA LEU A 128 2.54 17.44 0.68
C LEU A 128 2.30 16.34 -0.35
N ALA A 129 2.22 15.07 0.09
CA ALA A 129 1.95 13.93 -0.76
C ALA A 129 0.57 14.03 -1.44
N THR A 130 -0.43 14.57 -0.74
CA THR A 130 -1.79 14.78 -1.30
C THR A 130 -1.82 15.93 -2.29
N ILE A 131 -1.25 17.08 -1.93
CA ILE A 131 -1.17 18.24 -2.82
C ILE A 131 -0.44 17.85 -4.11
N TYR A 132 0.67 17.11 -3.96
CA TYR A 132 1.40 16.57 -5.09
C TYR A 132 0.56 15.61 -5.93
N ALA A 133 -0.16 14.67 -5.31
CA ALA A 133 -1.00 13.72 -6.01
C ALA A 133 -2.13 14.39 -6.79
N VAL A 134 -2.79 15.39 -6.19
CA VAL A 134 -3.83 16.18 -6.85
C VAL A 134 -3.25 16.97 -8.03
N ALA A 135 -2.14 17.67 -7.83
CA ALA A 135 -1.49 18.46 -8.89
C ALA A 135 -1.01 17.58 -10.05
N PHE A 136 -0.42 16.41 -9.76
CA PHE A 136 -0.01 15.44 -10.76
C PHE A 136 -1.21 14.87 -11.52
N TYR A 137 -2.26 14.46 -10.80
CA TYR A 137 -3.45 13.87 -11.41
C TYR A 137 -4.17 14.87 -12.33
N GLN A 138 -4.27 16.13 -11.92
CA GLN A 138 -4.79 17.22 -12.76
C GLN A 138 -3.95 17.43 -14.02
N ARG A 139 -2.62 17.36 -13.93
CA ARG A 139 -1.72 17.50 -15.09
C ARG A 139 -1.88 16.41 -16.14
N ILE A 140 -2.28 15.20 -15.76
CA ILE A 140 -2.51 14.10 -16.72
C ILE A 140 -3.84 14.29 -17.46
N GLY A 141 -4.74 15.15 -16.96
CA GLY A 141 -5.97 15.53 -17.66
C GLY A 141 -6.97 14.37 -17.84
N LYS A 142 -6.97 13.38 -16.95
CA LYS A 142 -7.96 12.28 -16.99
C LYS A 142 -9.37 12.79 -16.62
N SER A 143 -10.38 12.07 -17.07
CA SER A 143 -11.78 12.36 -16.73
C SER A 143 -11.98 12.46 -15.21
N GLN A 144 -12.85 13.36 -14.75
CA GLN A 144 -13.29 13.50 -13.36
C GLN A 144 -12.16 13.66 -12.31
N THR A 145 -11.04 14.30 -12.69
CA THR A 145 -9.98 14.72 -11.74
C THR A 145 -10.49 15.64 -10.62
N ALA A 146 -11.54 16.40 -10.90
CA ALA A 146 -12.19 17.28 -9.94
C ALA A 146 -12.74 16.53 -8.72
N ILE A 147 -13.37 15.36 -8.91
CA ILE A 147 -13.97 14.58 -7.81
C ILE A 147 -12.88 14.12 -6.84
N PHE A 148 -11.80 13.52 -7.35
CA PHE A 148 -10.67 13.12 -6.52
C PHE A 148 -10.04 14.32 -5.81
N SER A 149 -9.85 15.43 -6.52
CA SER A 149 -9.26 16.65 -5.95
C SER A 149 -10.10 17.21 -4.80
N ILE A 150 -11.41 17.31 -4.99
CA ILE A 150 -12.32 17.85 -3.98
C ILE A 150 -12.28 17.00 -2.70
N TYR A 151 -12.39 15.68 -2.82
CA TYR A 151 -12.41 14.78 -1.67
C TYR A 151 -11.06 14.77 -0.93
N GLN A 152 -9.95 14.74 -1.66
CA GLN A 152 -8.64 14.67 -1.03
C GLN A 152 -8.18 16.00 -0.43
N LEU A 153 -8.52 17.13 -1.07
CA LEU A 153 -8.23 18.45 -0.52
C LEU A 153 -9.17 18.80 0.65
N SER A 154 -10.45 18.42 0.59
CA SER A 154 -11.35 18.60 1.74
C SER A 154 -10.92 17.72 2.91
N GLY A 155 -10.59 16.44 2.67
CA GLY A 155 -10.03 15.54 3.67
C GLY A 155 -8.72 16.07 4.26
N LEU A 156 -7.87 16.72 3.46
CA LEU A 156 -6.66 17.38 3.95
C LEU A 156 -6.98 18.61 4.82
N ALA A 157 -7.90 19.47 4.40
CA ALA A 157 -8.31 20.63 5.19
C ALA A 157 -8.89 20.22 6.54
N ILE A 158 -9.73 19.18 6.55
CA ILE A 158 -10.29 18.59 7.78
C ILE A 158 -9.19 18.00 8.65
N LEU A 159 -8.18 17.33 8.06
CA LEU A 159 -7.04 16.80 8.81
C LEU A 159 -6.26 17.91 9.51
N LEU A 160 -5.91 18.98 8.79
CA LEU A 160 -5.14 20.09 9.32
C LEU A 160 -5.92 20.84 10.41
N LEU A 161 -7.21 21.06 10.21
CA LEU A 161 -8.09 21.63 11.23
C LEU A 161 -8.19 20.71 12.45
N GLY A 162 -8.31 19.40 12.25
CA GLY A 162 -8.36 18.41 13.30
C GLY A 162 -7.08 18.38 14.14
N VAL A 163 -5.91 18.41 13.49
CA VAL A 163 -4.61 18.50 14.18
C VAL A 163 -4.49 19.80 14.96
N PHE A 164 -4.88 20.93 14.39
CA PHE A 164 -4.86 22.22 15.07
C PHE A 164 -5.77 22.25 16.31
N LEU A 165 -7.00 21.74 16.20
CA LEU A 165 -7.93 21.65 17.33
C LEU A 165 -7.54 20.58 18.34
N PHE A 166 -6.82 19.54 17.92
CA PHE A 166 -6.29 18.52 18.82
C PHE A 166 -5.20 19.08 19.75
N GLU A 167 -4.41 20.04 19.29
CA GLU A 167 -3.44 20.74 20.15
C GLU A 167 -4.10 21.71 21.15
N ALA A 168 -5.28 22.22 20.81
CA ALA A 168 -6.08 23.05 21.71
C ALA A 168 -6.79 22.16 22.76
N THR A 169 -6.35 22.21 24.02
CA THR A 169 -6.86 21.38 25.12
C THR A 169 -8.37 21.44 25.29
N GLU A 170 -8.99 22.59 25.04
CA GLU A 170 -10.46 22.78 25.13
C GLU A 170 -11.24 22.03 24.03
N PHE A 171 -10.65 21.84 22.86
CA PHE A 171 -11.31 21.25 21.67
C PHE A 171 -10.75 19.88 21.27
N GLN A 172 -9.93 19.27 22.13
CA GLN A 172 -9.18 18.07 21.80
C GLN A 172 -10.05 16.91 21.29
N GLN A 173 -11.18 16.63 21.94
CA GLN A 173 -12.11 15.56 21.51
C GLN A 173 -12.72 15.83 20.13
N PHE A 174 -13.04 17.10 19.85
CA PHE A 174 -13.57 17.50 18.55
C PHE A 174 -12.49 17.39 17.47
N GLY A 175 -11.25 17.80 17.78
CA GLY A 175 -10.08 17.61 16.93
C GLY A 175 -9.84 16.14 16.57
N MET A 176 -9.91 15.23 17.56
CA MET A 176 -9.83 13.78 17.32
C MET A 176 -10.90 13.30 16.34
N GLY A 177 -12.15 13.73 16.51
CA GLY A 177 -13.26 13.38 15.61
C GLY A 177 -13.02 13.82 14.17
N LEU A 178 -12.46 15.02 13.97
CA LEU A 178 -12.08 15.51 12.64
C LEU A 178 -10.92 14.71 12.05
N ILE A 179 -9.93 14.31 12.84
CA ILE A 179 -8.83 13.44 12.37
C ILE A 179 -9.38 12.10 11.89
N VAL A 180 -10.27 11.47 12.66
CA VAL A 180 -10.92 10.20 12.29
C VAL A 180 -11.73 10.36 11.00
N LEU A 181 -12.50 11.44 10.86
CA LEU A 181 -13.25 11.75 9.64
C LEU A 181 -12.31 11.96 8.44
N ALA A 182 -11.22 12.69 8.61
CA ALA A 182 -10.23 12.91 7.57
C ALA A 182 -9.57 11.60 7.13
N MET A 183 -9.26 10.70 8.08
CA MET A 183 -8.76 9.36 7.75
C MET A 183 -9.76 8.59 6.90
N ALA A 184 -11.04 8.58 7.29
CA ALA A 184 -12.10 7.91 6.53
C ALA A 184 -12.22 8.42 5.08
N ILE A 185 -12.22 9.75 4.89
CA ILE A 185 -12.29 10.37 3.56
C ILE A 185 -11.07 9.98 2.72
N ARG A 186 -9.87 10.11 3.29
CA ARG A 186 -8.61 9.96 2.55
C ARG A 186 -8.34 8.51 2.14
N GLN A 187 -8.73 7.56 3.00
CA GLN A 187 -8.65 6.12 2.72
C GLN A 187 -9.78 5.62 1.80
N GLY A 188 -10.78 6.46 1.50
CA GLY A 188 -11.93 6.06 0.69
C GLY A 188 -12.84 5.08 1.42
N LEU A 189 -13.04 5.24 2.72
CA LEU A 189 -14.02 4.44 3.45
C LEU A 189 -15.44 4.91 3.13
N PHE A 190 -16.41 4.01 3.22
CA PHE A 190 -17.83 4.31 3.07
C PHE A 190 -18.22 5.52 3.94
N PRO A 191 -18.92 6.53 3.37
CA PRO A 191 -19.50 6.61 2.03
C PRO A 191 -18.58 7.19 0.92
N PHE A 192 -17.32 7.49 1.21
CA PHE A 192 -16.36 8.18 0.33
C PHE A 192 -15.58 7.26 -0.64
N SER A 193 -15.94 5.97 -0.71
CA SER A 193 -15.22 4.95 -1.50
C SER A 193 -15.23 5.16 -3.01
N SER A 194 -16.26 5.84 -3.53
CA SER A 194 -16.42 6.13 -4.95
C SER A 194 -15.27 6.97 -5.53
N ALA A 195 -14.85 8.02 -4.81
CA ALA A 195 -13.77 8.92 -5.24
C ALA A 195 -12.42 8.19 -5.31
N HIS A 196 -12.15 7.31 -4.33
CA HIS A 196 -10.91 6.55 -4.27
C HIS A 196 -10.83 5.50 -5.39
N ILE A 197 -11.91 4.75 -5.62
CA ILE A 197 -11.97 3.78 -6.72
C ILE A 197 -11.87 4.46 -8.08
N HIS A 198 -12.52 5.61 -8.24
CA HIS A 198 -12.41 6.37 -9.47
C HIS A 198 -10.96 6.77 -9.75
N PHE A 199 -10.22 7.21 -8.73
CA PHE A 199 -8.79 7.49 -8.85
C PHE A 199 -7.99 6.23 -9.22
N LEU A 200 -8.15 5.11 -8.51
CA LEU A 200 -7.42 3.87 -8.80
C LEU A 200 -7.66 3.33 -10.22
N ASN A 201 -8.88 3.51 -10.76
CA ASN A 201 -9.22 3.06 -12.11
C ASN A 201 -8.57 3.87 -13.23
N ASN A 202 -8.17 5.11 -12.95
CA ASN A 202 -7.72 6.06 -13.98
C ASN A 202 -6.28 6.57 -13.77
N ALA A 203 -5.77 6.49 -12.55
CA ALA A 203 -4.40 6.83 -12.22
C ALA A 203 -3.42 5.90 -12.94
N PRO A 204 -2.25 6.40 -13.35
CA PRO A 204 -1.22 5.52 -13.86
C PRO A 204 -0.84 4.46 -12.81
N PHE A 205 -0.65 3.23 -13.28
CA PHE A 205 -0.19 2.13 -12.44
C PHE A 205 1.13 2.52 -11.72
N GLY A 206 1.37 1.94 -10.54
CA GLY A 206 2.48 2.33 -9.68
C GLY A 206 2.16 3.58 -8.87
N PHE A 207 1.83 4.71 -9.51
CA PHE A 207 1.46 5.93 -8.77
C PHE A 207 0.19 5.73 -7.93
N GLY A 208 -0.90 5.23 -8.54
CA GLY A 208 -2.17 5.03 -7.83
C GLY A 208 -2.06 4.05 -6.66
N PHE A 209 -1.30 2.97 -6.86
CA PHE A 209 -1.06 1.94 -5.85
C PHE A 209 -0.14 2.43 -4.72
N LEU A 210 0.96 3.13 -5.04
CA LEU A 210 1.80 3.75 -4.03
C LEU A 210 1.02 4.78 -3.23
N TYR A 211 0.17 5.58 -3.88
CA TYR A 211 -0.70 6.50 -3.17
C TYR A 211 -1.59 5.75 -2.18
N GLY A 212 -2.40 4.78 -2.60
CA GLY A 212 -3.31 4.13 -1.65
C GLY A 212 -2.58 3.27 -0.58
N CYS A 213 -1.50 2.57 -0.92
CA CYS A 213 -0.77 1.71 0.02
C CYS A 213 0.11 2.49 1.00
N LEU A 214 0.85 3.52 0.55
CA LEU A 214 1.77 4.27 1.41
C LEU A 214 1.05 5.34 2.24
N HIS A 215 -0.08 5.83 1.75
CA HIS A 215 -0.88 6.83 2.46
C HIS A 215 -1.51 6.29 3.75
N LEU A 216 -1.87 5.00 3.77
CA LEU A 216 -2.31 4.30 4.99
C LEU A 216 -1.25 4.35 6.09
N GLY A 217 0.01 4.29 5.70
CA GLY A 217 1.15 4.36 6.60
C GLY A 217 1.42 5.66 7.27
N LEU A 218 1.38 6.72 6.48
CA LEU A 218 1.55 8.06 7.00
C LEU A 218 0.42 8.40 7.98
N LEU A 219 -0.79 7.92 7.71
CA LEU A 219 -1.92 8.06 8.63
C LEU A 219 -1.77 7.19 9.88
N GLY A 220 -1.28 5.95 9.75
CA GLY A 220 -0.94 5.11 10.90
C GLY A 220 0.15 5.72 11.78
N PHE A 221 1.12 6.43 11.21
CA PHE A 221 2.19 7.07 11.98
C PHE A 221 1.71 8.26 12.82
N LEU A 222 0.66 8.98 12.39
CA LEU A 222 0.05 10.04 13.21
C LEU A 222 -0.39 9.57 14.59
N THR A 223 -0.52 8.25 14.76
CA THR A 223 -1.12 7.57 15.90
C THR A 223 -0.06 6.94 16.80
N THR A 224 1.23 7.22 16.54
CA THR A 224 2.39 6.76 17.35
C THR A 224 2.49 7.44 18.72
N ARG A 225 1.75 8.54 18.94
CA ARG A 225 1.51 9.04 20.29
C ARG A 225 0.44 8.15 20.94
N SER A 226 0.63 7.77 22.20
CA SER A 226 -0.39 7.15 23.06
C SER A 226 -1.53 8.15 23.30
N ILE A 227 -2.34 8.34 22.25
CA ILE A 227 -3.51 9.19 22.26
C ILE A 227 -4.65 8.30 22.73
N ASP A 228 -5.33 8.70 23.81
CA ASP A 228 -6.58 8.07 24.24
C ASP A 228 -7.68 8.47 23.26
N TRP A 229 -7.74 7.78 22.12
CA TRP A 229 -8.71 8.02 21.09
C TRP A 229 -10.14 7.83 21.62
N SER A 230 -11.07 8.66 21.17
CA SER A 230 -12.49 8.47 21.45
C SER A 230 -12.95 7.08 20.99
N HIS A 231 -13.41 6.26 21.92
CA HIS A 231 -14.00 4.94 21.64
C HIS A 231 -15.10 5.00 20.58
N THR A 232 -15.95 6.03 20.65
CA THR A 232 -17.04 6.23 19.69
C THR A 232 -16.50 6.51 18.28
N GLY A 233 -15.49 7.38 18.16
CA GLY A 233 -14.87 7.70 16.88
C GLY A 233 -14.24 6.48 16.21
N LEU A 234 -13.46 5.70 16.97
CA LEU A 234 -12.84 4.48 16.46
C LEU A 234 -13.85 3.40 16.11
N THR A 235 -14.93 3.24 16.89
CA THR A 235 -15.99 2.27 16.59
C THR A 235 -16.71 2.62 15.28
N LEU A 236 -17.01 3.90 15.06
CA LEU A 236 -17.60 4.37 13.80
C LEU A 236 -16.65 4.16 12.62
N LEU A 237 -15.37 4.43 12.82
CA LEU A 237 -14.35 4.18 11.81
C LEU A 237 -14.26 2.68 11.48
N ALA A 238 -14.18 1.81 12.48
CA ALA A 238 -14.15 0.36 12.32
C ALA A 238 -15.40 -0.15 11.58
N ALA A 239 -16.59 0.35 11.91
CA ALA A 239 -17.82 0.01 11.21
C ALA A 239 -17.79 0.47 9.73
N SER A 240 -17.36 1.71 9.46
CA SER A 240 -17.22 2.21 8.09
C SER A 240 -16.19 1.40 7.28
N ALA A 241 -15.09 1.01 7.92
CA ALA A 241 -14.03 0.21 7.34
C ALA A 241 -14.51 -1.21 7.02
N CYS A 242 -15.28 -1.82 7.92
CA CYS A 242 -15.93 -3.11 7.74
C CYS A 242 -16.92 -3.12 6.56
N ILE A 243 -17.79 -2.10 6.47
CA ILE A 243 -18.71 -1.93 5.33
C ILE A 243 -17.93 -1.76 4.02
N THR A 244 -16.85 -0.99 4.04
CA THR A 244 -15.98 -0.78 2.89
C THR A 244 -15.32 -2.08 2.45
N CYS A 245 -14.78 -2.84 3.41
CA CYS A 245 -14.08 -4.09 3.19
C CYS A 245 -15.01 -5.10 2.49
N LEU A 246 -16.19 -5.36 3.06
CA LEU A 246 -17.16 -6.28 2.50
C LEU A 246 -17.73 -5.77 1.17
N GLY A 247 -18.15 -4.51 1.11
CA GLY A 247 -18.74 -3.92 -0.08
C GLY A 247 -17.78 -3.94 -1.27
N ALA A 248 -16.52 -3.57 -1.07
CA ALA A 248 -15.50 -3.62 -2.10
C ALA A 248 -15.18 -5.07 -2.54
N ALA A 249 -15.14 -6.03 -1.60
CA ALA A 249 -14.93 -7.44 -1.91
C ALA A 249 -16.05 -7.99 -2.83
N LEU A 250 -17.32 -7.74 -2.47
CA LEU A 250 -18.48 -8.16 -3.26
C LEU A 250 -18.52 -7.51 -4.65
N ILE A 251 -18.27 -6.19 -4.72
CA ILE A 251 -18.25 -5.47 -6.00
C ILE A 251 -17.07 -5.95 -6.86
N GLY A 252 -15.91 -6.20 -6.25
CA GLY A 252 -14.71 -6.72 -6.89
C GLY A 252 -14.91 -8.11 -7.51
N LEU A 253 -15.57 -9.01 -6.79
CA LEU A 253 -15.94 -10.34 -7.25
C LEU A 253 -16.84 -10.31 -8.49
N ASN A 254 -17.75 -9.33 -8.55
CA ASN A 254 -18.70 -9.18 -9.65
C ASN A 254 -18.17 -8.34 -10.84
N GLN A 255 -16.94 -7.84 -10.77
CA GLN A 255 -16.36 -7.09 -11.89
C GLN A 255 -16.11 -7.98 -13.11
N LYS A 256 -16.42 -7.43 -14.29
CA LYS A 256 -16.10 -8.05 -15.60
C LYS A 256 -14.72 -7.64 -16.12
N ASP A 257 -14.10 -6.62 -15.54
CA ASP A 257 -12.78 -6.13 -15.90
C ASP A 257 -11.77 -6.45 -14.80
N GLY A 258 -10.64 -7.04 -15.17
CA GLY A 258 -9.57 -7.48 -14.28
C GLY A 258 -8.87 -6.33 -13.54
N LYS A 259 -8.62 -5.20 -14.22
CA LYS A 259 -8.00 -4.03 -13.58
C LYS A 259 -8.94 -3.46 -12.51
N ARG A 260 -10.23 -3.32 -12.84
CA ARG A 260 -11.24 -2.85 -11.88
C ARG A 260 -11.39 -3.80 -10.70
N SER A 261 -11.40 -5.12 -10.95
CA SER A 261 -11.51 -6.12 -9.88
C SER A 261 -10.36 -6.00 -8.87
N VAL A 262 -9.12 -5.80 -9.34
CA VAL A 262 -7.96 -5.61 -8.45
C VAL A 262 -8.01 -4.27 -7.71
N ASN A 263 -8.50 -3.21 -8.33
CA ASN A 263 -8.67 -1.93 -7.64
C ASN A 263 -9.69 -2.02 -6.49
N TYR A 264 -10.76 -2.82 -6.66
CA TYR A 264 -11.69 -3.11 -5.57
C TYR A 264 -11.08 -4.03 -4.51
N LEU A 265 -10.25 -5.00 -4.89
CA LEU A 265 -9.48 -5.81 -3.94
C LEU A 265 -8.57 -4.92 -3.06
N MET A 266 -7.88 -3.96 -3.67
CA MET A 266 -7.05 -2.99 -2.96
C MET A 266 -7.87 -2.13 -1.99
N LEU A 267 -9.04 -1.63 -2.41
CA LEU A 267 -9.94 -0.89 -1.51
C LEU A 267 -10.42 -1.77 -0.34
N SER A 268 -10.74 -3.03 -0.61
CA SER A 268 -11.17 -3.97 0.43
C SER A 268 -10.07 -4.20 1.47
N GLN A 269 -8.83 -4.37 1.02
CA GLN A 269 -7.66 -4.52 1.90
C GLN A 269 -7.34 -3.24 2.68
N SER A 270 -7.50 -2.07 2.07
CA SER A 270 -7.43 -0.78 2.77
C SER A 270 -8.44 -0.72 3.93
N GLY A 271 -9.69 -1.13 3.67
CA GLY A 271 -10.71 -1.24 4.70
C GLY A 271 -10.35 -2.24 5.81
N PHE A 272 -9.74 -3.38 5.48
CA PHE A 272 -9.29 -4.34 6.48
C PHE A 272 -8.19 -3.76 7.39
N MET A 273 -7.18 -3.10 6.80
CA MET A 273 -6.11 -2.45 7.56
C MET A 273 -6.64 -1.39 8.53
N THR A 274 -7.60 -0.57 8.08
CA THR A 274 -8.18 0.45 8.95
C THR A 274 -9.07 -0.14 10.03
N PHE A 275 -9.81 -1.22 9.73
CA PHE A 275 -10.54 -1.95 10.75
C PHE A 275 -9.60 -2.48 11.84
N ALA A 276 -8.51 -3.15 11.45
CA ALA A 276 -7.52 -3.69 12.38
C ALA A 276 -6.88 -2.61 13.26
N TRP A 277 -6.60 -1.44 12.69
CA TRP A 277 -6.12 -0.29 13.46
C TRP A 277 -7.17 0.25 14.45
N ALA A 278 -8.40 0.43 13.97
CA ALA A 278 -9.47 1.03 14.77
C ALA A 278 -9.95 0.13 15.92
N ILE A 279 -10.01 -1.19 15.70
CA ILE A 279 -10.40 -2.17 16.73
C ILE A 279 -9.33 -2.34 17.81
N ASN A 280 -8.08 -2.00 17.49
CA ASN A 280 -6.95 -2.02 18.42
C ASN A 280 -6.69 -0.65 19.07
N HIS A 281 -7.78 0.08 19.38
CA HIS A 281 -7.73 1.38 20.05
C HIS A 281 -6.83 2.44 19.39
N GLY A 282 -6.62 2.32 18.08
CA GLY A 282 -5.78 3.24 17.33
C GLY A 282 -4.28 3.10 17.62
N GLN A 283 -3.86 2.00 18.22
CA GLN A 283 -2.45 1.68 18.44
C GLN A 283 -1.85 0.99 17.23
N LEU A 284 -0.66 1.44 16.84
CA LEU A 284 0.13 0.78 15.81
C LEU A 284 0.89 -0.38 16.48
N THR A 285 0.54 -1.63 16.20
CA THR A 285 1.25 -2.81 16.69
C THR A 285 2.20 -3.40 15.65
N SER A 286 3.11 -4.26 16.10
CA SER A 286 4.02 -5.03 15.23
C SER A 286 3.25 -5.87 14.21
N ASP A 287 2.16 -6.52 14.63
CA ASP A 287 1.28 -7.31 13.75
C ASP A 287 0.60 -6.42 12.69
N LEU A 288 0.07 -5.26 13.08
CA LEU A 288 -0.56 -4.32 12.14
C LEU A 288 0.44 -3.81 11.09
N LEU A 289 1.66 -3.48 11.51
CA LEU A 289 2.74 -3.10 10.60
C LEU A 289 3.10 -4.23 9.64
N MET A 290 3.26 -5.45 10.14
CA MET A 290 3.62 -6.60 9.32
C MET A 290 2.52 -6.95 8.32
N MET A 291 1.26 -6.93 8.76
CA MET A 291 0.10 -7.11 7.87
C MET A 291 0.11 -6.05 6.76
N TRP A 292 0.35 -4.78 7.11
CA TRP A 292 0.38 -3.69 6.15
C TRP A 292 1.54 -3.83 5.16
N TYR A 293 2.75 -4.17 5.62
CA TYR A 293 3.90 -4.42 4.76
C TYR A 293 3.67 -5.56 3.78
N SER A 294 3.25 -6.72 4.29
CA SER A 294 2.99 -7.90 3.46
C SER A 294 1.92 -7.62 2.42
N THR A 295 0.77 -7.09 2.85
CA THR A 295 -0.39 -6.89 1.97
C THR A 295 -0.12 -5.82 0.92
N ALA A 296 0.57 -4.72 1.27
CA ALA A 296 0.91 -3.68 0.31
C ALA A 296 1.90 -4.18 -0.75
N ILE A 297 3.00 -4.84 -0.37
CA ILE A 297 3.97 -5.41 -1.32
C ILE A 297 3.30 -6.45 -2.24
N ALA A 298 2.45 -7.30 -1.67
CA ALA A 298 1.72 -8.31 -2.41
C ALA A 298 0.70 -7.71 -3.39
N LEU A 299 -0.09 -6.70 -2.98
CA LEU A 299 -1.05 -6.02 -3.85
C LEU A 299 -0.38 -5.28 -5.00
N ILE A 300 0.67 -4.50 -4.72
CA ILE A 300 1.40 -3.75 -5.76
C ILE A 300 2.03 -4.73 -6.76
N GLY A 301 2.58 -5.85 -6.28
CA GLY A 301 3.13 -6.92 -7.12
C GLY A 301 2.06 -7.62 -7.98
N PHE A 302 0.97 -8.06 -7.36
CA PHE A 302 -0.15 -8.72 -8.04
C PHE A 302 -0.78 -7.81 -9.11
N ALA A 303 -1.08 -6.57 -8.75
CA ALA A 303 -1.58 -5.57 -9.68
C ALA A 303 -0.58 -5.25 -10.79
N GLY A 304 0.73 -5.24 -10.47
CA GLY A 304 1.80 -5.01 -11.45
C GLY A 304 1.87 -6.09 -12.50
N ILE A 305 1.74 -7.36 -12.11
CA ILE A 305 1.71 -8.47 -13.08
C ILE A 305 0.47 -8.40 -13.96
N LEU A 306 -0.70 -8.10 -13.39
CA LEU A 306 -1.90 -7.88 -14.21
C LEU A 306 -1.77 -6.66 -15.12
N HIS A 307 -1.04 -5.62 -14.69
CA HIS A 307 -0.74 -4.47 -15.53
C HIS A 307 0.19 -4.85 -16.70
N CYS A 308 1.23 -5.64 -16.44
CA CYS A 308 2.09 -6.21 -17.48
C CYS A 308 1.31 -7.08 -18.46
N LEU A 309 0.37 -7.88 -17.97
CA LEU A 309 -0.53 -8.70 -18.79
C LEU A 309 -1.44 -7.81 -19.65
N ALA A 310 -2.03 -6.78 -19.06
CA ALA A 310 -2.88 -5.84 -19.79
C ALA A 310 -2.11 -5.03 -20.84
N ALA A 311 -0.83 -4.72 -20.61
CA ALA A 311 0.00 -4.05 -21.62
C ALA A 311 0.15 -4.91 -22.90
N ARG A 312 0.10 -6.24 -22.75
CA ARG A 312 0.22 -7.23 -23.83
C ARG A 312 -1.13 -7.59 -24.45
N ARG A 313 -2.18 -7.79 -23.64
CA ARG A 313 -3.52 -8.20 -24.09
C ARG A 313 -4.52 -7.06 -24.32
N GLY A 314 -4.23 -5.88 -23.81
CA GLY A 314 -5.23 -4.81 -23.67
C GLY A 314 -6.17 -5.05 -22.49
N THR A 315 -7.47 -4.98 -22.73
CA THR A 315 -8.51 -5.12 -21.70
C THR A 315 -8.54 -6.55 -21.15
N LEU A 316 -8.51 -6.68 -19.82
CA LEU A 316 -8.55 -7.97 -19.12
C LEU A 316 -10.00 -8.37 -18.83
N SER A 317 -10.64 -9.04 -19.78
CA SER A 317 -12.03 -9.51 -19.59
C SER A 317 -12.08 -10.74 -18.68
N LEU A 318 -12.96 -10.68 -17.66
CA LEU A 318 -13.28 -11.77 -16.73
C LEU A 318 -14.64 -12.44 -17.05
N ALA A 319 -15.21 -12.17 -18.23
CA ALA A 319 -16.47 -12.76 -18.64
C ALA A 319 -16.35 -14.23 -19.07
N SER A 320 -15.16 -14.63 -19.52
CA SER A 320 -14.87 -15.99 -19.97
C SER A 320 -13.37 -16.27 -19.83
N PRO A 321 -12.95 -17.49 -19.45
CA PRO A 321 -11.54 -17.86 -19.37
C PRO A 321 -10.86 -17.70 -20.73
N ASN A 322 -9.83 -16.86 -20.80
CA ASN A 322 -9.12 -16.53 -22.05
C ASN A 322 -7.60 -16.51 -21.89
N GLY A 323 -7.09 -17.26 -20.91
CA GLY A 323 -5.68 -17.28 -20.57
C GLY A 323 -4.76 -18.09 -21.47
N ASN A 324 -3.46 -17.84 -21.33
CA ASN A 324 -2.39 -18.50 -22.07
C ASN A 324 -1.25 -18.92 -21.13
N TYR A 325 -1.54 -19.82 -20.18
CA TYR A 325 -0.54 -20.35 -19.24
C TYR A 325 0.74 -20.87 -19.93
N ALA A 326 0.60 -21.49 -21.11
CA ALA A 326 1.73 -22.06 -21.84
C ALA A 326 2.76 -21.01 -22.30
N HIS A 327 2.33 -19.77 -22.61
CA HIS A 327 3.22 -18.70 -23.07
C HIS A 327 3.54 -17.67 -21.99
N THR A 328 2.73 -17.58 -20.93
CA THR A 328 2.98 -16.68 -19.79
C THR A 328 3.07 -17.41 -18.45
N PRO A 329 3.85 -18.52 -18.33
CA PRO A 329 3.92 -19.31 -17.10
C PRO A 329 4.47 -18.51 -15.92
N LYS A 330 5.40 -17.58 -16.15
CA LYS A 330 5.95 -16.75 -15.07
C LYS A 330 4.91 -15.76 -14.58
N MET A 331 4.24 -15.02 -15.47
CA MET A 331 3.13 -14.14 -15.06
C MET A 331 2.07 -14.90 -14.29
N ALA A 332 1.67 -16.09 -14.75
CA ALA A 332 0.67 -16.90 -14.06
C ALA A 332 1.13 -17.27 -12.64
N THR A 333 2.35 -17.79 -12.52
CA THR A 333 2.92 -18.23 -11.24
C THR A 333 3.09 -17.08 -10.26
N PHE A 334 3.71 -15.98 -10.70
CA PHE A 334 3.91 -14.81 -9.86
C PHE A 334 2.56 -14.17 -9.47
N SER A 335 1.59 -14.11 -10.40
CA SER A 335 0.26 -13.57 -10.12
C SER A 335 -0.48 -14.39 -9.09
N LEU A 336 -0.40 -15.73 -9.17
CA LEU A 336 -1.00 -16.62 -8.18
C LEU A 336 -0.39 -16.41 -6.79
N LEU A 337 0.95 -16.47 -6.70
CA LEU A 337 1.65 -16.39 -5.42
C LEU A 337 1.49 -15.02 -4.75
N MET A 338 1.62 -13.93 -5.50
CA MET A 338 1.40 -12.58 -4.95
C MET A 338 -0.08 -12.32 -4.65
N GLY A 339 -0.99 -12.86 -5.47
CA GLY A 339 -2.42 -12.79 -5.20
C GLY A 339 -2.77 -13.49 -3.88
N LEU A 340 -2.27 -14.70 -3.66
CA LEU A 340 -2.44 -15.45 -2.41
C LEU A 340 -1.83 -14.72 -1.22
N ALA A 341 -0.62 -14.16 -1.36
CA ALA A 341 -0.01 -13.34 -0.32
C ALA A 341 -0.81 -12.07 -0.01
N SER A 342 -1.49 -11.48 -0.99
CA SER A 342 -2.30 -10.29 -0.79
C SER A 342 -3.57 -10.52 0.04
N VAL A 343 -3.98 -11.78 0.23
CA VAL A 343 -5.15 -12.17 1.04
C VAL A 343 -4.76 -12.93 2.31
N GLY A 344 -3.47 -12.97 2.65
CA GLY A 344 -2.97 -13.65 3.83
C GLY A 344 -3.05 -15.18 3.73
N PHE A 345 -2.66 -15.77 2.59
CA PHE A 345 -2.56 -17.22 2.49
C PHE A 345 -1.50 -17.78 3.47
N PRO A 346 -1.69 -18.98 4.05
CA PRO A 346 -0.67 -19.61 4.89
C PRO A 346 0.69 -19.69 4.18
N LEU A 347 1.79 -19.62 4.93
CA LEU A 347 3.18 -19.53 4.41
C LEU A 347 3.57 -18.17 3.80
N THR A 348 2.80 -17.12 4.08
CA THR A 348 3.14 -15.74 3.67
C THR A 348 3.46 -14.88 4.88
N LEU A 349 4.31 -13.87 4.69
CA LEU A 349 4.81 -12.99 5.75
C LEU A 349 3.68 -12.38 6.60
N GLY A 350 2.56 -12.03 5.97
CA GLY A 350 1.42 -11.41 6.63
C GLY A 350 0.48 -12.39 7.35
N PHE A 351 0.63 -13.70 7.18
CA PHE A 351 -0.33 -14.68 7.72
C PHE A 351 -0.41 -14.65 9.25
N SER A 352 0.73 -14.75 9.94
CA SER A 352 0.78 -14.75 11.41
C SER A 352 0.23 -13.46 12.00
N ALA A 353 0.54 -12.32 11.38
CA ALA A 353 0.02 -11.02 11.79
C ALA A 353 -1.51 -10.93 11.66
N VAL A 354 -2.07 -11.46 10.56
CA VAL A 354 -3.51 -11.50 10.34
C VAL A 354 -4.21 -12.41 11.35
N GLU A 355 -3.61 -13.54 11.69
CA GLU A 355 -4.13 -14.46 12.71
C GLU A 355 -4.23 -13.78 14.08
N GLU A 356 -3.15 -13.14 14.53
CA GLU A 356 -3.13 -12.39 15.79
C GLU A 356 -4.15 -11.25 15.79
N ILE A 357 -4.24 -10.47 14.71
CA ILE A 357 -5.23 -9.40 14.56
C ILE A 357 -6.65 -9.96 14.67
N PHE A 358 -6.93 -11.12 14.07
CA PHE A 358 -8.25 -11.75 14.20
C PHE A 358 -8.53 -12.21 15.62
N LEU A 359 -7.59 -12.85 16.31
CA LEU A 359 -7.76 -13.25 17.71
C LEU A 359 -8.09 -12.06 18.61
N HIS A 360 -7.32 -10.97 18.50
CA HIS A 360 -7.56 -9.75 19.27
C HIS A 360 -8.87 -9.06 18.90
N SER A 361 -9.19 -8.95 17.61
CA SER A 361 -10.43 -8.29 17.16
C SER A 361 -11.69 -9.09 17.48
N PHE A 362 -11.63 -10.43 17.49
CA PHE A 362 -12.73 -11.28 17.93
C PHE A 362 -13.05 -11.06 19.42
N ALA A 363 -12.05 -10.82 20.26
CA ALA A 363 -12.26 -10.50 21.68
C ALA A 363 -12.98 -9.15 21.87
N ASN A 364 -12.67 -8.15 21.03
CA ASN A 364 -13.22 -6.80 21.15
C ASN A 364 -14.59 -6.63 20.46
N SER A 365 -14.76 -7.18 19.25
CA SER A 365 -16.01 -7.11 18.48
C SER A 365 -16.18 -8.34 17.58
N PRO A 366 -16.80 -9.42 18.09
CA PRO A 366 -16.98 -10.66 17.31
C PRO A 366 -17.75 -10.45 16.00
N TRP A 367 -18.78 -9.60 16.02
CA TRP A 367 -19.65 -9.39 14.87
C TRP A 367 -18.95 -8.66 13.72
N LEU A 368 -18.26 -7.55 14.00
CA LEU A 368 -17.50 -6.81 12.99
C LEU A 368 -16.37 -7.67 12.42
N THR A 369 -15.68 -8.41 13.30
CA THR A 369 -14.59 -9.30 12.90
C THR A 369 -15.10 -10.41 11.97
N THR A 370 -16.25 -11.01 12.27
CA THR A 370 -16.88 -12.03 11.40
C THR A 370 -17.15 -11.48 9.99
N ILE A 371 -17.64 -10.24 9.89
CA ILE A 371 -17.89 -9.60 8.59
C ILE A 371 -16.59 -9.40 7.82
N VAL A 372 -15.52 -8.97 8.48
CA VAL A 372 -14.20 -8.78 7.85
C VAL A 372 -13.61 -10.12 7.41
N VAL A 373 -13.72 -11.18 8.21
CA VAL A 373 -13.31 -12.54 7.82
C VAL A 373 -14.06 -13.01 6.57
N LEU A 374 -15.37 -12.76 6.48
CA LEU A 374 -16.15 -13.03 5.28
C LEU A 374 -15.65 -12.22 4.07
N ALA A 375 -15.33 -10.94 4.26
CA ALA A 375 -14.79 -10.09 3.20
C ALA A 375 -13.43 -10.58 2.68
N VAL A 376 -12.50 -10.96 3.58
CA VAL A 376 -11.19 -11.52 3.22
C VAL A 376 -11.34 -12.88 2.52
N SER A 377 -12.33 -13.69 2.93
CA SER A 377 -12.68 -14.94 2.25
C SER A 377 -13.15 -14.70 0.81
N ILE A 378 -14.04 -13.71 0.60
CA ILE A 378 -14.50 -13.29 -0.72
C ILE A 378 -13.33 -12.77 -1.58
N ASN A 379 -12.41 -12.01 -0.99
CA ASN A 379 -11.20 -11.55 -1.67
C ASN A 379 -10.34 -12.72 -2.14
N SER A 380 -10.17 -13.75 -1.31
CA SER A 380 -9.44 -14.96 -1.67
C SER A 380 -10.07 -15.68 -2.86
N ILE A 381 -11.40 -15.81 -2.86
CA ILE A 381 -12.16 -16.34 -4.00
C ILE A 381 -11.94 -15.47 -5.24
N ASN A 382 -11.96 -14.14 -5.10
CA ASN A 382 -11.74 -13.22 -6.21
C ASN A 382 -10.32 -13.32 -6.80
N VAL A 383 -9.29 -13.51 -5.97
CA VAL A 383 -7.91 -13.76 -6.44
C VAL A 383 -7.86 -15.05 -7.27
N MET A 384 -8.47 -16.14 -6.78
CA MET A 384 -8.54 -17.39 -7.54
C MET A 384 -9.32 -17.22 -8.85
N ARG A 385 -10.44 -16.50 -8.81
CA ARG A 385 -11.23 -16.16 -10.00
C ARG A 385 -10.39 -15.40 -11.03
N LEU A 386 -9.63 -14.39 -10.61
CA LEU A 386 -8.72 -13.64 -11.48
C LEU A 386 -7.68 -14.58 -12.10
N PHE A 387 -7.07 -15.46 -11.31
CA PHE A 387 -6.11 -16.42 -11.81
C PHE A 387 -6.72 -17.35 -12.89
N PHE A 388 -7.83 -18.00 -12.58
CA PHE A 388 -8.46 -18.93 -13.52
C PHE A 388 -8.95 -18.21 -14.79
N MET A 389 -9.59 -17.05 -14.67
CA MET A 389 -10.11 -16.31 -15.82
C MET A 389 -8.99 -15.78 -16.74
N LEU A 390 -7.87 -15.34 -16.16
CA LEU A 390 -6.80 -14.67 -16.90
C LEU A 390 -5.68 -15.61 -17.36
N PHE A 391 -5.44 -16.75 -16.71
CA PHE A 391 -4.33 -17.63 -17.08
C PHE A 391 -4.77 -19.00 -17.60
N THR A 392 -6.00 -19.43 -17.29
CA THR A 392 -6.56 -20.68 -17.84
C THR A 392 -7.59 -20.42 -18.95
N GLY A 393 -7.87 -21.43 -19.78
CA GLY A 393 -8.87 -21.34 -20.86
C GLY A 393 -8.32 -21.62 -22.26
N ARG A 394 -9.14 -21.32 -23.29
CA ARG A 394 -8.83 -21.60 -24.70
C ARG A 394 -8.27 -20.36 -25.41
N ARG A 395 -7.29 -20.63 -26.30
CA ARG A 395 -6.39 -19.69 -26.97
C ARG A 395 -7.12 -18.60 -27.78
N LYS A 396 -6.75 -17.33 -27.57
CA LYS A 396 -7.08 -16.21 -28.48
C LYS A 396 -5.86 -15.50 -29.07
N ASN A 397 -4.74 -15.40 -28.35
CA ASN A 397 -3.49 -14.79 -28.84
C ASN A 397 -2.33 -15.80 -28.78
N LEU A 398 -1.70 -16.08 -29.93
CA LEU A 398 -0.63 -17.08 -30.06
C LEU A 398 0.77 -16.55 -29.69
N TYR A 399 0.98 -15.24 -29.70
CA TYR A 399 2.29 -14.61 -29.45
C TYR A 399 2.18 -13.56 -28.34
N GLU A 400 2.12 -14.03 -27.10
CA GLU A 400 2.18 -13.18 -25.92
C GLU A 400 3.51 -13.39 -25.20
N PRO A 401 4.42 -12.40 -25.18
CA PRO A 401 5.69 -12.54 -24.47
C PRO A 401 5.46 -12.54 -22.96
N ASP A 402 6.17 -13.39 -22.24
CA ASP A 402 6.15 -13.43 -20.77
C ASP A 402 6.86 -12.19 -20.16
N LEU A 403 7.14 -12.22 -18.86
CA LEU A 403 7.88 -11.17 -18.15
C LEU A 403 9.26 -10.93 -18.77
N THR A 404 9.59 -9.65 -18.94
CA THR A 404 10.95 -9.22 -19.29
C THR A 404 11.92 -9.51 -18.14
N SER A 405 13.23 -9.51 -18.41
CA SER A 405 14.24 -9.78 -17.37
C SER A 405 14.10 -8.85 -16.16
N HIS A 406 13.83 -7.56 -16.37
CA HIS A 406 13.64 -6.60 -15.28
C HIS A 406 12.37 -6.85 -14.47
N GLU A 407 11.25 -7.12 -15.14
CA GLU A 407 9.99 -7.46 -14.48
C GLU A 407 10.12 -8.78 -13.68
N ASN A 408 10.83 -9.77 -14.24
CA ASN A 408 11.08 -11.05 -13.60
C ASN A 408 11.93 -10.91 -12.33
N TRP A 409 13.03 -10.16 -12.36
CA TRP A 409 13.86 -9.96 -11.16
C TRP A 409 13.11 -9.23 -10.05
N ALA A 410 12.32 -8.22 -10.39
CA ALA A 410 11.46 -7.52 -9.42
C ALA A 410 10.38 -8.46 -8.84
N ALA A 411 9.78 -9.31 -9.68
CA ALA A 411 8.80 -10.30 -9.25
C ALA A 411 9.41 -11.35 -8.32
N THR A 412 10.57 -11.89 -8.68
CA THR A 412 11.30 -12.87 -7.87
C THR A 412 11.67 -12.28 -6.51
N LEU A 413 12.24 -11.07 -6.47
CA LEU A 413 12.58 -10.41 -5.21
C LEU A 413 11.34 -10.23 -4.33
N ASN A 414 10.23 -9.77 -4.90
CA ASN A 414 8.99 -9.56 -4.15
C ASN A 414 8.48 -10.89 -3.54
N ILE A 415 8.45 -11.99 -4.31
CA ILE A 415 8.10 -13.31 -3.75
C ILE A 415 9.07 -13.76 -2.67
N LEU A 416 10.38 -13.58 -2.89
CA LEU A 416 11.37 -13.93 -1.87
C LEU A 416 11.11 -13.19 -0.57
N VAL A 417 10.81 -11.88 -0.61
CA VAL A 417 10.45 -11.11 0.59
C VAL A 417 9.17 -11.65 1.23
N LEU A 418 8.12 -11.90 0.44
CA LEU A 418 6.81 -12.34 0.97
C LEU A 418 6.82 -13.77 1.55
N PHE A 419 7.62 -14.69 1.00
CA PHE A 419 7.61 -16.10 1.40
C PHE A 419 8.82 -16.49 2.23
N ALA A 420 10.03 -16.01 1.93
CA ALA A 420 11.18 -16.24 2.80
C ALA A 420 11.05 -15.45 4.10
N GLY A 421 10.38 -14.28 4.07
CA GLY A 421 10.01 -13.55 5.27
C GLY A 421 9.08 -14.34 6.19
N ALA A 422 8.26 -15.26 5.66
CA ALA A 422 7.42 -16.16 6.47
C ALA A 422 8.23 -17.22 7.23
N LEU A 423 9.47 -17.48 6.83
CA LEU A 423 10.39 -18.41 7.52
C LEU A 423 11.14 -17.76 8.69
N VAL A 424 11.09 -16.43 8.80
CA VAL A 424 11.65 -15.72 9.94
C VAL A 424 10.73 -16.01 11.14
N PRO A 425 11.22 -16.65 12.22
CA PRO A 425 10.38 -17.07 13.32
C PRO A 425 9.60 -15.89 13.91
N TYR A 426 8.30 -16.09 14.16
CA TYR A 426 7.48 -15.12 14.89
C TYR A 426 8.13 -14.70 16.21
N SER A 427 8.91 -15.56 16.88
CA SER A 427 9.67 -15.22 18.08
C SER A 427 10.72 -14.12 17.91
N LEU A 428 11.24 -13.90 16.69
CA LEU A 428 12.16 -12.79 16.38
C LEU A 428 11.41 -11.47 16.14
N ILE A 429 10.12 -11.57 15.80
CA ILE A 429 9.19 -10.45 15.58
C ILE A 429 8.43 -10.13 16.87
N ALA A 430 8.10 -11.13 17.69
CA ALA A 430 7.36 -11.03 18.95
C ALA A 430 8.20 -10.51 20.11
N THR A 431 9.54 -10.54 20.00
CA THR A 431 10.42 -9.74 20.87
C THR A 431 10.28 -8.23 20.64
N LEU A 432 9.40 -7.81 19.71
CA LEU A 432 8.99 -6.41 19.49
C LEU A 432 7.64 -6.06 20.15
N ASN A 433 7.07 -6.94 20.98
CA ASN A 433 5.85 -6.69 21.77
C ASN A 433 6.17 -6.46 23.25
#